data_AF-A0A164GBU9-F1
#
_entry.id   AF-A0A164GBU9-F1
#
_cell.length_a   1.000
_cell.length_b   1.000
_cell.length_c   1.000
_cell.angle_alpha   90.00
_cell.angle_beta   90.00
_cell.angle_gamma   90.00
#
_symmetry.space_group_name_H-M   'P 1'
#
loop_
_entity.id
_entity.type
_entity.pdbx_description
1 polymer ?
#
loop_
_entity_poly.entity_id
_entity_poly.type
_entity_poly.pdbx_seq_one_letter_code
_entity_poly.pdbx_strand_id
1 'polypeptide(L)'
;KDAYLTIALCPEQRFLFQFKWREKFFKFISMPFGLGPAPVVFIKLLKPIVSFLRQRGVRLVIYLHDILIIGHSKESAEEAVNQVFHLFVSLGFVIHEEKSIMLPTQFLEYIGLG
;
A
#
# COMPACT_ATOMS: atom_id res chain seq x y z
N LYS A 1 -2.87 0.43 -8.82
CA LYS A 1 -3.64 1.67 -9.07
C LYS A 1 -4.87 1.78 -8.15
N ASP A 2 -5.08 0.85 -7.22
CA ASP A 2 -6.32 0.76 -6.43
C ASP A 2 -6.11 0.47 -4.93
N ALA A 3 -4.99 0.93 -4.36
CA ALA A 3 -4.61 0.61 -2.99
C ALA A 3 -5.63 1.07 -1.94
N TYR A 4 -6.38 2.16 -2.19
CA TYR A 4 -7.41 2.62 -1.25
C TYR A 4 -8.65 1.73 -1.26
N LEU A 5 -8.98 1.09 -2.39
CA LEU A 5 -10.14 0.22 -2.51
C LEU A 5 -9.98 -1.09 -1.72
N THR A 6 -8.76 -1.45 -1.29
CA THR A 6 -8.52 -2.60 -0.42
C THR A 6 -8.82 -2.31 1.05
N ILE A 7 -9.02 -1.05 1.43
CA ILE A 7 -9.36 -0.67 2.81
C ILE A 7 -10.87 -0.63 2.96
N ALA A 8 -11.40 -1.58 3.74
CA ALA A 8 -12.81 -1.62 4.08
C ALA A 8 -13.22 -0.40 4.93
N LEU A 9 -14.37 0.17 4.62
CA LEU A 9 -15.01 1.17 5.48
C LEU A 9 -15.77 0.46 6.60
N CYS A 10 -15.62 1.00 7.81
CA CYS A 10 -16.46 0.69 8.97
C CYS A 10 -17.95 0.73 8.54
N PRO A 11 -18.72 -0.37 8.67
CA PRO A 11 -20.11 -0.43 8.22
C PRO A 11 -20.98 0.75 8.68
N GLU A 12 -20.76 1.19 9.91
CA GLU A 12 -21.44 2.28 10.61
C GLU A 12 -21.13 3.65 9.99
N GLN A 13 -20.00 3.79 9.29
CA GLN A 13 -19.57 5.04 8.65
C GLN A 13 -19.92 5.11 7.15
N ARG A 14 -20.34 3.98 6.53
CA ARG A 14 -20.59 3.92 5.07
C ARG A 14 -21.67 4.88 4.58
N PHE A 15 -22.58 5.32 5.45
CA PHE A 15 -23.61 6.31 5.08
C PHE A 15 -23.03 7.69 4.76
N LEU A 16 -21.85 8.03 5.31
CA LEU A 16 -21.13 9.27 4.99
C LEU A 16 -20.54 9.24 3.57
N PHE A 17 -20.39 8.04 3.00
CA PHE A 17 -19.79 7.80 1.70
C PHE A 17 -20.85 7.23 0.74
N GLN A 18 -21.96 7.96 0.59
CA GLN A 18 -23.06 7.56 -0.28
C GLN A 18 -23.21 8.53 -1.46
N PHE A 19 -23.69 7.99 -2.59
CA PHE A 19 -24.05 8.79 -3.76
C PHE A 19 -25.38 8.32 -4.34
N LYS A 20 -26.09 9.23 -5.00
CA LYS A 20 -27.33 8.93 -5.72
C LYS A 20 -27.00 8.74 -7.19
N TRP A 21 -27.42 7.62 -7.77
CA TRP A 21 -27.38 7.40 -9.21
C TRP A 21 -28.76 6.98 -9.70
N ARG A 22 -29.35 7.80 -10.59
CA ARG A 22 -30.78 7.77 -10.89
C ARG A 22 -31.58 7.82 -9.58
N GLU A 23 -32.65 7.04 -9.43
CA GLU A 23 -33.46 6.99 -8.21
C GLU A 23 -32.96 5.98 -7.15
N LYS A 24 -31.67 5.59 -7.19
CA LYS A 24 -31.08 4.64 -6.24
C LYS A 24 -29.91 5.25 -5.48
N PHE A 25 -29.84 4.95 -4.19
CA PHE A 25 -28.69 5.28 -3.35
C PHE A 25 -27.71 4.13 -3.29
N PHE A 26 -26.43 4.45 -3.46
CA PHE A 26 -25.32 3.51 -3.36
C PHE A 26 -24.37 3.97 -2.26
N LYS A 27 -23.75 3.02 -1.57
CA LYS A 27 -22.76 3.28 -0.52
C LYS A 27 -21.46 2.60 -0.89
N PHE A 28 -20.35 3.29 -0.66
CA PHE A 28 -19.04 2.67 -0.76
C PHE A 28 -18.84 1.68 0.38
N ILE A 29 -18.32 0.49 0.07
CA ILE A 29 -17.94 -0.53 1.06
C ILE A 29 -16.46 -0.45 1.44
N SER A 30 -15.65 0.16 0.58
CA SER A 30 -14.23 0.44 0.75
C SER A 30 -13.95 1.91 0.50
N MET A 31 -12.77 2.38 0.89
CA MET A 31 -12.45 3.80 0.90
C MET A 31 -12.48 4.38 -0.53
N PRO A 32 -13.39 5.34 -0.83
CA PRO A 32 -13.50 5.90 -2.16
C PRO A 32 -12.31 6.78 -2.51
N PHE A 33 -11.98 6.83 -3.80
CA PHE A 33 -11.02 7.80 -4.33
C PHE A 33 -11.54 9.24 -4.17
N GLY A 34 -10.62 10.20 -4.02
CA GLY A 34 -10.97 11.61 -3.82
C GLY A 34 -11.34 11.98 -2.40
N LEU A 35 -11.35 11.02 -1.46
CA LEU A 35 -11.52 11.32 -0.05
C LEU A 35 -10.25 11.96 0.51
N GLY A 36 -10.31 13.23 0.93
CA GLY A 36 -9.15 13.98 1.43
C GLY A 36 -8.34 13.25 2.53
N PRO A 37 -8.99 12.59 3.51
CA PRO A 37 -8.30 11.78 4.51
C PRO A 37 -7.67 10.47 4.03
N ALA A 38 -8.01 9.97 2.83
CA ALA A 38 -7.61 8.62 2.39
C ALA A 38 -6.08 8.39 2.40
N PRO A 39 -5.24 9.31 1.88
CA PRO A 39 -3.78 9.23 2.01
C PRO A 39 -3.30 9.10 3.45
N VAL A 40 -3.87 9.89 4.36
CA VAL A 40 -3.46 9.93 5.78
C VAL A 40 -3.84 8.62 6.47
N VAL A 41 -5.03 8.10 6.20
CA VAL A 41 -5.49 6.81 6.73
C VAL A 41 -4.59 5.67 6.23
N PHE A 42 -4.27 5.65 4.93
CA PHE A 42 -3.39 4.63 4.36
C PHE A 42 -2.00 4.66 5.01
N ILE A 43 -1.40 5.84 5.15
CA ILE A 43 -0.10 6.00 5.84
C ILE A 43 -0.19 5.51 7.30
N LYS A 44 -1.28 5.83 8.02
CA LYS A 44 -1.46 5.36 9.41
C LYS A 44 -1.53 3.83 9.51
N LEU A 45 -2.13 3.15 8.53
CA LEU A 45 -2.18 1.69 8.48
C LEU A 45 -0.80 1.08 8.17
N LEU A 46 0.01 1.73 7.32
CA LEU A 46 1.35 1.25 6.99
C LEU A 46 2.35 1.42 8.15
N LYS A 47 2.21 2.45 9.00
CA LYS A 47 3.14 2.74 10.11
C LYS A 47 3.53 1.52 10.97
N PRO A 48 2.59 0.72 11.52
CA PRO A 48 2.95 -0.46 12.32
C PRO A 48 3.69 -1.52 11.49
N ILE A 49 3.29 -1.76 10.25
CA ILE A 49 3.92 -2.73 9.33
C ILE A 49 5.37 -2.31 9.05
N VAL A 50 5.59 -1.03 8.75
CA VAL A 50 6.93 -0.49 8.50
C VAL A 50 7.79 -0.56 9.77
N SER A 51 7.23 -0.26 10.94
CA SER A 51 7.95 -0.39 12.21
C SER A 51 8.40 -1.84 12.45
N PHE A 52 7.50 -2.80 12.22
CA PHE A 52 7.78 -4.24 12.35
C PHE A 52 8.89 -4.73 11.41
N LEU A 53 8.88 -4.26 10.15
CA LEU A 53 9.91 -4.59 9.15
C LEU A 53 11.27 -3.97 9.49
N ARG A 54 11.28 -2.70 9.92
CA ARG A 54 12.52 -2.00 10.33
C ARG A 54 13.18 -2.66 11.53
N GLN A 55 12.41 -3.16 12.50
CA GLN A 55 12.93 -3.93 13.63
C GLN A 55 13.60 -5.24 13.21
N ARG A 56 13.27 -5.77 12.03
CA ARG A 56 13.91 -6.95 11.42
C ARG A 56 15.09 -6.62 10.50
N GLY A 57 15.51 -5.36 10.46
CA GLY A 57 16.65 -4.92 9.65
C GLY A 57 16.28 -4.56 8.20
N VAL A 58 15.01 -4.66 7.80
CA VAL A 58 14.58 -4.26 6.46
C VAL A 58 14.61 -2.74 6.33
N ARG A 59 15.39 -2.23 5.37
CA ARG A 59 15.43 -0.82 5.02
C ARG A 59 14.42 -0.55 3.92
N LEU A 60 13.47 0.34 4.19
CA LEU A 60 12.43 0.69 3.24
C LEU A 60 11.93 2.13 3.42
N VAL A 61 11.52 2.72 2.29
CA VAL A 61 10.88 4.03 2.17
C VAL A 61 9.46 3.80 1.66
N ILE A 62 8.48 4.47 2.29
CA ILE A 62 7.08 4.43 1.85
C ILE A 62 6.64 5.82 1.37
N TYR A 63 5.93 5.85 0.24
CA TYR A 63 5.25 7.04 -0.26
C TYR A 63 3.86 6.66 -0.76
N LEU A 64 2.82 7.03 -0.01
CA LEU A 64 1.44 6.61 -0.28
C LEU A 64 1.33 5.08 -0.47
N HIS A 65 1.18 4.63 -1.71
CA HIS A 65 1.03 3.22 -2.09
C HIS A 65 2.29 2.62 -2.71
N ASP A 66 3.33 3.42 -2.91
CA ASP A 66 4.63 2.99 -3.43
C ASP A 66 5.58 2.68 -2.27
N ILE A 67 6.30 1.57 -2.38
CA ILE A 67 7.25 1.08 -1.38
C ILE A 67 8.58 0.81 -2.09
N LEU A 68 9.63 1.48 -1.62
CA LEU A 68 11.01 1.25 -2.04
C LEU A 68 11.74 0.43 -0.97
N ILE A 69 12.38 -0.66 -1.38
CA ILE A 69 13.15 -1.55 -0.50
C ILE A 69 14.62 -1.44 -0.90
N ILE A 70 15.51 -1.35 0.10
CA ILE A 70 16.94 -1.11 -0.11
C ILE A 70 17.74 -2.19 0.62
N GLY A 71 18.55 -2.95 -0.12
CA GLY A 71 19.52 -3.90 0.41
C GLY A 71 20.96 -3.44 0.16
N HIS A 72 21.91 -4.00 0.91
CA HIS A 72 23.34 -3.73 0.76
C HIS A 72 24.03 -4.67 -0.24
N SER A 73 23.38 -5.80 -0.51
CA SER A 73 23.78 -6.80 -1.49
C SER A 73 22.55 -7.24 -2.26
N LYS A 74 22.75 -7.93 -3.38
CA LYS A 74 21.65 -8.51 -4.16
C LYS A 74 20.83 -9.48 -3.31
N GLU A 75 21.50 -10.36 -2.56
CA GLU A 75 20.88 -11.38 -1.74
C GLU A 75 20.03 -10.76 -0.62
N SER A 76 20.58 -9.75 0.08
CA SER A 76 19.84 -9.05 1.14
C SER A 76 18.64 -8.26 0.60
N ALA A 77 18.73 -7.72 -0.62
CA ALA A 77 17.61 -7.06 -1.28
C ALA A 77 16.52 -8.07 -1.70
N GLU A 78 16.89 -9.22 -2.26
CA GLU A 78 15.95 -10.30 -2.61
C GLU A 78 15.23 -10.81 -1.38
N GLU A 79 15.95 -11.06 -0.28
CA GLU A 79 15.36 -11.51 0.97
C GLU A 79 14.39 -10.47 1.54
N ALA A 80 14.78 -9.19 1.55
CA ALA A 80 13.94 -8.10 2.00
C ALA A 80 12.66 -7.96 1.16
N VAL A 81 12.76 -8.05 -0.17
CA VAL A 81 11.60 -8.02 -1.08
C VAL A 81 10.64 -9.17 -0.77
N ASN A 82 11.16 -10.39 -0.62
CA ASN A 82 10.34 -11.57 -0.29
C ASN A 82 9.64 -11.42 1.06
N GLN A 83 10.36 -10.97 2.09
CA GLN A 83 9.77 -10.73 3.42
C GLN A 83 8.64 -9.69 3.37
N VAL A 84 8.86 -8.58 2.66
CA VAL A 84 7.84 -7.53 2.51
C VAL A 84 6.64 -8.04 1.72
N PHE A 85 6.88 -8.69 0.58
CA PHE A 85 5.82 -9.24 -0.28
C PHE A 85 4.91 -10.19 0.50
N HIS A 86 5.48 -11.20 1.15
CA HIS A 86 4.71 -12.18 1.91
C HIS A 86 3.95 -11.56 3.09
N LEU A 87 4.57 -10.62 3.80
CA LEU A 87 3.88 -9.92 4.89
C LEU A 87 2.67 -9.15 4.37
N PHE A 88 2.83 -8.35 3.32
CA PHE A 88 1.74 -7.55 2.77
C PHE A 88 0.59 -8.42 2.23
N VAL A 89 0.91 -9.51 1.51
CA VAL A 89 -0.09 -10.47 1.05
C VAL A 89 -0.83 -11.11 2.23
N SER A 90 -0.12 -11.51 3.29
CA SER A 90 -0.74 -12.10 4.49
C SER A 90 -1.67 -11.13 5.24
N LEU A 91 -1.41 -9.83 5.13
CA LEU A 91 -2.23 -8.76 5.69
C LEU A 91 -3.40 -8.36 4.77
N GLY A 92 -3.58 -9.03 3.63
CA GLY A 92 -4.68 -8.78 2.69
C GLY A 92 -4.45 -7.59 1.75
N PHE A 93 -3.22 -7.08 1.64
CA PHE A 93 -2.91 -6.07 0.62
C PHE A 93 -2.76 -6.72 -0.76
N VAL A 94 -3.26 -6.02 -1.79
CA VAL A 94 -3.12 -6.44 -3.18
C VAL A 94 -1.91 -5.75 -3.80
N ILE A 95 -0.87 -6.53 -4.12
CA ILE A 95 0.35 -6.07 -4.77
C ILE A 95 0.18 -6.20 -6.29
N HIS A 96 0.59 -5.19 -7.05
CA HIS A 96 0.51 -5.22 -8.51
C HIS A 96 1.84 -5.71 -9.09
N GLU A 97 2.01 -7.03 -9.18
CA GLU A 97 3.29 -7.65 -9.60
C GLU A 97 3.78 -7.13 -10.96
N GLU A 98 2.89 -6.91 -11.93
CA GLU A 98 3.25 -6.35 -13.25
C GLU A 98 3.89 -4.96 -13.20
N LYS A 99 3.63 -4.20 -12.12
CA LYS A 99 4.17 -2.86 -11.88
C LYS A 99 5.26 -2.84 -10.82
N SER A 100 5.58 -3.99 -10.24
CA SER A 100 6.58 -4.13 -9.19
C SER A 100 7.87 -4.66 -9.77
N ILE A 101 8.99 -4.14 -9.28
CA ILE A 101 10.32 -4.66 -9.59
C ILE A 101 10.72 -5.58 -8.45
N MET A 102 10.66 -6.89 -8.73
CA MET A 102 10.87 -7.94 -7.73
C MET A 102 12.33 -8.40 -7.64
N LEU A 103 13.12 -8.12 -8.69
CA LEU A 103 14.55 -8.42 -8.72
C LEU A 103 15.35 -7.15 -8.35
N PRO A 104 16.43 -7.26 -7.56
CA PRO A 104 17.23 -6.10 -7.21
C PRO A 104 17.83 -5.43 -8.44
N THR A 105 17.79 -4.11 -8.44
CA THR A 105 18.40 -3.25 -9.46
C THR A 105 19.16 -2.12 -8.77
N GLN A 106 20.22 -1.65 -9.40
CA GLN A 106 20.97 -0.46 -8.96
C GLN A 106 20.36 0.84 -9.49
N PHE A 107 19.49 0.75 -10.51
CA PHE A 107 18.82 1.88 -11.13
C PHE A 107 17.32 1.63 -11.14
N LEU A 108 16.59 2.56 -10.53
CA LEU A 108 15.15 2.48 -10.36
C LEU A 108 14.60 3.91 -10.33
N GLU A 109 13.62 4.18 -11.18
CA GLU A 109 12.81 5.38 -11.03
C GLU A 109 11.80 5.15 -9.89
N TYR A 110 11.86 6.00 -8.87
CA TYR A 110 10.93 5.99 -7.75
C TYR A 110 10.34 7.39 -7.62
N ILE A 111 9.01 7.52 -7.62
CA ILE A 111 8.27 8.79 -7.50
C ILE A 111 8.71 9.90 -8.47
N GLY A 112 9.15 9.53 -9.68
CA GLY A 112 9.65 10.47 -10.70
C GLY A 112 11.09 10.93 -10.47
N LEU A 113 11.83 10.25 -9.57
CA LEU A 113 13.25 10.46 -9.32
C LEU A 113 14.01 9.20 -9.77
N GLY A 114 15.01 9.36 -10.64
CA GLY A 114 15.84 8.28 -11.17
C GLY A 114 17.32 8.64 -11.18
#